data_AF-A0A3N4YN21-F1
#
_entry.id   AF-A0A3N4YN21-F1
#
_cell.length_a   1.000
_cell.length_b   1.000
_cell.length_c   1.000
_cell.angle_alpha   90.00
_cell.angle_beta   90.00
_cell.angle_gamma   90.00
#
_symmetry.space_group_name_H-M   'P 1'
#
loop_
_entity.id
_entity.type
_entity.pdbx_description
1 polymer ?
#
loop_
_entity_poly.entity_id
_entity_poly.type
_entity_poly.pdbx_seq_one_letter_code
_entity_poly.pdbx_strand_id
1 'polypeptide(L)' 'MRRKIITVGTSAGITISPADLRALGLSVGDTVEVTAHDGAIEVKPVRKRSDLSYDDVMARMDREFT' A
#
# COMPACT_ATOMS: atom_id res chain seq x y z
N MET A 1 9.88 -14.37 -3.46
CA MET A 1 9.84 -15.14 -2.20
C MET A 1 8.49 -15.86 -2.12
N ARG A 2 8.43 -17.17 -1.82
CA ARG A 2 7.15 -17.90 -1.74
C ARG A 2 6.57 -17.78 -0.33
N ARG A 3 5.33 -17.29 -0.21
CA ARG A 3 4.65 -17.09 1.08
C ARG A 3 3.40 -17.97 1.12
N LYS A 4 3.10 -18.53 2.29
CA LYS A 4 1.89 -19.32 2.51
C LYS A 4 0.71 -18.37 2.74
N ILE A 5 -0.40 -18.62 2.05
CA ILE A 5 -1.69 -17.98 2.35
C ILE A 5 -2.28 -18.70 3.57
N ILE A 6 -2.70 -17.92 4.55
CA ILE A 6 -3.35 -18.38 5.78
C ILE A 6 -4.74 -17.76 5.90
N THR A 7 -5.56 -18.31 6.78
CA THR A 7 -6.87 -17.73 7.13
C THR A 7 -6.73 -16.93 8.43
N VAL A 8 -7.21 -15.69 8.43
CA VAL A 8 -7.29 -14.80 9.61
C VAL A 8 -8.75 -14.41 9.80
N GLY A 9 -9.43 -15.06 10.74
CA GLY A 9 -10.88 -14.91 10.90
C GLY A 9 -11.62 -15.39 9.66
N THR A 10 -12.36 -14.48 9.00
CA THR A 10 -13.05 -14.72 7.73
C THR A 10 -12.27 -14.26 6.50
N SER A 11 -11.03 -13.78 6.68
CA SER A 11 -10.20 -13.19 5.62
C SER A 11 -9.01 -14.07 5.26
N ALA A 12 -8.51 -13.92 4.03
CA ALA A 12 -7.20 -14.45 3.64
C ALA A 12 -6.09 -13.51 4.13
N GLY A 13 -4.96 -14.07 4.54
CA GLY A 13 -3.79 -13.33 5.00
C GLY A 13 -2.49 -13.98 4.56
N ILE A 14 -1.39 -13.23 4.69
CA ILE A 14 -0.03 -13.70 4.51
C ILE A 14 0.80 -13.30 5.73
N THR A 15 1.80 -14.12 6.07
CA THR A 15 2.75 -13.75 7.13
C THR A 15 3.85 -12.85 6.56
N ILE A 16 4.13 -11.75 7.25
CA ILE A 16 5.26 -10.87 6.94
C ILE A 16 6.27 -10.91 8.08
N SER A 17 7.55 -11.13 7.75
CA SER A 17 8.60 -11.13 8.77
C SER A 17 8.85 -9.71 9.28
N PRO A 18 9.29 -9.55 10.54
CA PRO A 18 9.66 -8.23 11.05
C PRO A 18 10.77 -7.54 10.26
N ALA A 19 11.66 -8.29 9.60
CA ALA A 19 12.70 -7.74 8.75
C ALA A 19 12.12 -7.09 7.48
N ASP A 20 11.14 -7.75 6.84
CA ASP A 20 10.50 -7.22 5.64
C ASP A 20 9.62 -6.01 5.96
N LEU A 21 8.91 -6.02 7.11
CA LEU A 21 8.14 -4.85 7.56
C LEU A 21 9.05 -3.62 7.68
N ARG A 22 10.22 -3.78 8.32
CA ARG A 22 11.22 -2.72 8.43
C ARG A 22 11.79 -2.28 7.08
N ALA A 23 12.10 -3.22 6.20
CA ALA A 23 12.59 -2.92 4.84
C ALA A 23 11.55 -2.15 4.01
N LEU A 24 10.25 -2.39 4.25
CA LEU A 24 9.15 -1.68 3.62
C LEU A 24 8.79 -0.36 4.33
N GLY A 25 9.41 -0.05 5.46
CA GLY A 25 9.08 1.12 6.29
C GLY A 25 7.68 1.06 6.91
N LEU A 26 7.17 -0.16 7.14
CA LEU A 26 5.84 -0.44 7.69
C LEU A 26 5.91 -0.88 9.16
N SER A 27 4.89 -0.52 9.91
CA SER A 27 4.63 -0.92 11.29
C SER A 27 3.27 -1.60 11.42
N VAL A 28 3.09 -2.38 12.49
CA VAL A 28 1.78 -2.98 12.81
C VAL A 28 0.78 -1.85 13.07
N GLY A 29 -0.37 -1.89 12.38
CA GLY A 29 -1.39 -0.85 12.43
C GLY A 29 -1.38 0.10 11.22
N ASP A 30 -0.34 0.05 10.38
CA ASP A 30 -0.29 0.84 9.15
C ASP A 30 -1.30 0.34 8.11
N THR A 31 -1.79 1.27 7.31
CA THR A 31 -2.61 0.98 6.12
C THR A 31 -1.71 0.89 4.90
N VAL A 32 -1.96 -0.12 4.06
CA VAL A 32 -1.22 -0.37 2.82
C VAL A 32 -2.17 -0.39 1.63
N GLU A 33 -1.67 0.01 0.46
CA GLU A 33 -2.33 -0.22 -0.81
C GLU A 33 -1.92 -1.60 -1.33
N VAL A 34 -2.90 -2.37 -1.78
CA VAL A 34 -2.69 -3.70 -2.38
C VAL A 34 -3.26 -3.69 -3.78
N THR A 35 -2.41 -3.95 -4.77
CA THR A 35 -2.81 -4.05 -6.17
C THR A 35 -2.51 -5.46 -6.67
N ALA A 36 -3.49 -6.10 -7.29
CA ALA A 36 -3.31 -7.39 -7.96
C ALA A 36 -3.26 -7.17 -9.47
N HIS A 37 -2.16 -7.60 -10.11
CA HIS A 37 -1.98 -7.54 -11.57
C HIS A 37 -1.10 -8.72 -12.02
N ASP A 38 -1.37 -9.26 -13.20
CA ASP A 38 -0.57 -10.30 -13.88
C ASP A 38 -0.05 -11.45 -12.99
N GLY A 39 -0.93 -12.00 -12.13
CA GLY A 39 -0.58 -13.11 -11.24
C GLY A 39 0.35 -12.72 -10.08
N ALA A 40 0.62 -11.44 -9.90
CA ALA A 40 1.37 -10.85 -8.80
C ALA A 40 0.46 -10.01 -7.89
N ILE A 41 0.89 -9.87 -6.64
CA ILE A 41 0.31 -8.94 -5.68
C ILE A 41 1.41 -7.97 -5.29
N GLU A 42 1.16 -6.69 -5.55
CA GLU A 42 2.02 -5.59 -5.17
C GLU A 42 1.45 -4.90 -3.92
N VAL A 43 2.31 -4.63 -2.94
CA VAL A 43 1.93 -3.98 -1.68
C VAL A 43 2.78 -2.73 -1.51
N LYS A 44 2.15 -1.58 -1.33
CA LYS A 44 2.80 -0.28 -1.18
C LYS A 44 2.36 0.41 0.11
N PRO A 45 3.26 1.11 0.81
CA PRO A 45 2.87 1.97 1.92
C PRO A 45 1.96 3.09 1.42
N VAL A 46 0.83 3.32 2.11
CA VAL A 46 0.00 4.50 1.83
C VAL A 46 0.72 5.72 2.38
N ARG A 47 1.26 6.56 1.50
CA ARG A 47 1.67 7.90 1.90
C ARG A 47 0.41 8.71 2.15
N LYS A 48 0.08 8.96 3.42
CA LYS A 48 -0.89 10.01 3.76
C LYS A 48 -0.32 11.33 3.26
N ARG A 49 -0.75 11.79 2.07
CA ARG A 49 -0.59 13.20 1.67
C ARG A 49 -1.60 14.01 2.47
N SER A 50 -1.31 14.22 3.75
CA SER A 50 -2.06 15.14 4.59
C SER A 50 -1.61 16.60 4.40
N ASP A 51 -0.69 16.85 3.46
CA ASP A 51 -0.03 18.14 3.23
C ASP A 51 -0.45 18.82 1.92
N LEU A 52 -1.29 18.19 1.10
CA LEU A 52 -1.83 18.86 -0.09
C LEU A 52 -3.11 19.60 0.27
N SER A 53 -3.08 20.92 0.07
CA SER A 53 -4.31 21.71 0.07
C SER A 53 -5.19 21.32 -1.13
N TYR A 54 -6.47 21.65 -1.08
CA TYR A 54 -7.37 21.48 -2.23
C TYR A 54 -6.79 22.14 -3.49
N ASP A 55 -6.16 23.30 -3.34
CA ASP A 55 -5.52 24.04 -4.42
C ASP A 55 -4.34 23.26 -5.03
N ASP A 56 -3.54 22.55 -4.22
CA ASP A 56 -2.44 21.71 -4.70
C ASP A 56 -2.90 20.45 -5.46
N VAL A 57 -4.14 20.01 -5.20
CA VAL A 57 -4.77 18.90 -5.92
C VAL A 57 -5.31 19.40 -7.26
N MET A 58 -6.04 20.52 -7.26
CA MET A 58 -6.60 21.11 -8.49
C MET A 58 -5.49 21.54 -9.47
N ALA A 59 -4.42 22.18 -8.98
CA ALA A 59 -3.30 22.61 -9.81
C ALA A 59 -2.52 21.44 -10.46
N ARG A 60 -2.66 20.21 -9.96
CA ARG A 60 -2.10 19.01 -10.58
C ARG A 60 -3.02 18.41 -11.62
N MET A 61 -4.34 18.43 -11.39
CA MET A 61 -5.32 17.95 -12.36
C MET A 61 -5.22 18.74 -13.66
N ASP A 62 -5.17 20.08 -13.59
CA ASP A 62 -5.07 20.92 -14.79
C ASP A 62 -3.80 20.64 -15.63
N ARG A 63 -2.75 20.13 -14.99
CA ARG A 63 -1.46 19.84 -15.64
C ARG A 63 -1.39 18.47 -16.31
N GLU A 64 -2.24 17.52 -15.92
CA GLU A 64 -2.32 16.19 -16.56
C GLU A 64 -3.31 16.16 -17.74
N PHE A 65 -4.15 17.20 -17.90
CA PHE A 65 -5.16 17.30 -18.96
C PHE A 65 -4.85 18.38 -20.03
N THR A 66 -3.63 18.93 -20.07
CA THR A 66 -3.10 19.79 -21.16
C THR A 66 -2.00 19.06 -21.91
#